data_AF-A0A2W5SVU3-F1
#
_entry.id   AF-A0A2W5SVU3-F1
#
_cell.length_a   1.000
_cell.length_b   1.000
_cell.length_c   1.000
_cell.angle_alpha   90.00
_cell.angle_beta   90.00
_cell.angle_gamma   90.00
#
_symmetry.space_group_name_H-M   'P 1'
#
loop_
_entity.id
_entity.type
_entity.pdbx_description
1 polymer ?
#
loop_
_entity_poly.entity_id
_entity_poly.type
_entity_poly.pdbx_seq_one_letter_code
_entity_poly.pdbx_strand_id
1 'polypeptide(L)'
;MITLLTAWLLAQATIYSWTDKKGVEHFTDDLSTIPKGVKVRTTEGAVVSRIESDVVVNKPVVTQQAKPAPDTSLASEQQWRSLFRAAYRRVSDLEEDIERDRKQVEEVNGMPIRAGFTCAQGWWGSAGYGSTLMVNGGGLSASTGPTITTLPTVAPCYYSLNPEYERVRERLASNRRELLRAKADLDELERRASFAAVPREWRH
;
A
#
# COMPACT_ATOMS: atom_id res chain seq x y z
N MET A 1 -29.49 -2.17 -23.78
CA MET A 1 -28.10 -2.08 -24.29
C MET A 1 -27.71 -0.62 -24.39
N ILE A 2 -27.02 -0.06 -23.40
CA ILE A 2 -26.30 1.22 -23.52
C ILE A 2 -25.00 1.04 -22.72
N THR A 3 -23.90 0.91 -23.45
CA THR A 3 -22.51 0.83 -22.96
C THR A 3 -22.00 2.24 -22.66
N LEU A 4 -21.81 2.55 -21.37
CA LEU A 4 -21.19 3.80 -20.92
C LEU A 4 -19.68 3.58 -20.81
N LEU A 5 -18.94 4.02 -21.83
CA LEU A 5 -17.48 4.13 -21.83
C LEU A 5 -17.07 5.36 -21.01
N THR A 6 -16.53 5.13 -19.82
CA THR A 6 -15.81 6.14 -19.03
C THR A 6 -14.37 6.22 -19.52
N ALA A 7 -14.07 7.23 -20.33
CA ALA A 7 -12.71 7.58 -20.72
C ALA A 7 -11.96 8.19 -19.53
N TRP A 8 -11.01 7.45 -18.97
CA TRP A 8 -9.98 7.99 -18.08
C TRP A 8 -9.04 8.88 -18.90
N LEU A 9 -9.17 10.21 -18.77
CA LEU A 9 -8.11 11.13 -19.16
C LEU A 9 -6.95 10.94 -18.15
N LEU A 10 -5.99 10.11 -18.52
CA LEU A 10 -4.66 10.11 -17.89
C LEU A 10 -3.99 11.44 -18.24
N ALA A 11 -3.92 12.36 -17.29
CA ALA A 11 -3.05 13.52 -17.39
C ALA A 11 -1.61 13.00 -17.50
N GLN A 12 -1.04 13.08 -18.70
CA GLN A 12 0.33 12.69 -18.94
C GLN A 12 1.23 13.75 -18.27
N ALA A 13 1.93 13.37 -17.21
CA ALA A 13 2.89 14.25 -16.55
C ALA A 13 4.06 14.51 -17.52
N THR A 14 4.17 15.74 -18.03
CA THR A 14 5.27 16.16 -18.88
C THR A 14 6.53 16.33 -18.03
N ILE A 15 7.58 15.54 -18.30
CA ILE A 15 8.88 15.66 -17.61
C ILE A 15 9.85 16.40 -18.53
N TYR A 16 10.45 17.47 -18.03
CA TYR A 16 11.46 18.26 -18.70
C TYR A 16 12.85 17.81 -18.27
N SER A 17 13.78 17.64 -19.21
CA SER A 17 15.20 17.45 -18.91
C SER A 17 16.07 18.56 -19.50
N TRP A 18 17.13 18.93 -18.79
CA TRP A 18 18.11 19.91 -19.27
C TRP A 18 19.51 19.58 -18.75
N THR A 19 20.53 20.00 -19.49
CA THR A 19 21.94 19.84 -19.10
C THR A 19 22.50 21.18 -18.64
N ASP A 20 23.11 21.21 -17.45
CA ASP A 20 23.74 22.42 -16.93
C ASP A 20 25.12 22.69 -17.59
N LYS A 21 25.75 23.82 -17.23
CA LYS A 21 27.08 24.19 -17.74
C LYS A 21 28.20 23.21 -17.35
N LYS A 22 27.96 22.33 -16.37
CA LYS A 22 28.90 21.32 -15.89
C LYS A 22 28.67 19.97 -16.58
N GLY A 23 27.69 19.86 -17.48
CA GLY A 23 27.35 18.61 -18.16
C GLY A 23 26.45 17.68 -17.35
N VAL A 24 25.87 18.14 -16.23
CA VAL A 24 24.96 17.33 -15.40
C VAL A 24 23.54 17.47 -15.94
N GLU A 25 22.86 16.34 -16.16
CA GLU A 25 21.48 16.28 -16.59
C GLU A 25 20.53 16.35 -15.37
N HIS A 26 19.55 17.23 -15.45
CA HIS A 26 18.53 17.47 -14.43
C HIS A 26 17.14 17.18 -15.00
N PHE A 27 16.21 16.75 -14.15
CA PHE A 27 14.83 16.44 -14.51
C PHE A 27 13.86 17.19 -13.59
N THR A 28 12.81 17.80 -14.13
CA THR A 28 11.76 18.48 -13.37
C THR A 28 10.41 18.35 -14.06
N ASP A 29 9.34 18.39 -13.28
CA ASP A 29 7.96 18.56 -13.72
C ASP A 29 7.53 20.04 -13.74
N ASP A 30 8.30 20.94 -13.13
CA ASP A 30 8.01 22.38 -13.08
C ASP A 30 8.97 23.21 -13.93
N LEU A 31 8.44 23.78 -15.01
CA LEU A 31 9.16 24.65 -15.94
C LEU A 31 9.76 25.90 -15.26
N SER A 32 9.19 26.33 -14.12
CA SER A 32 9.64 27.52 -13.39
C SER A 32 11.02 27.34 -12.74
N THR A 33 11.42 26.09 -12.50
CA THR A 33 12.70 25.75 -11.87
C THR A 33 13.88 25.76 -12.85
N ILE A 34 13.61 25.81 -14.16
CA ILE A 34 14.64 25.72 -15.20
C ILE A 34 15.33 27.09 -15.39
N PRO A 35 16.67 27.17 -15.29
CA PRO A 35 17.40 28.41 -15.53
C PRO A 35 17.19 28.94 -16.97
N LYS A 36 17.04 30.26 -17.11
CA LYS A 36 16.88 30.91 -18.42
C LYS A 36 18.12 30.68 -19.29
N GLY A 37 17.89 30.33 -20.56
CA GLY A 37 18.94 30.16 -21.58
C GLY A 37 19.52 28.75 -21.71
N VAL A 38 18.95 27.75 -21.02
CA VAL A 38 19.33 26.35 -21.19
C VAL A 38 18.43 25.66 -22.23
N LYS A 39 18.99 24.78 -23.05
CA LYS A 39 18.22 23.95 -23.99
C LYS A 39 17.47 22.87 -23.21
N VAL A 40 16.15 22.92 -23.25
CA VAL A 40 15.26 21.93 -22.61
C VAL A 40 14.83 20.89 -23.63
N ARG A 41 14.82 19.62 -23.24
CA ARG A 41 14.19 18.54 -23.99
C ARG A 41 12.93 18.10 -23.25
N THR A 42 11.83 18.02 -23.99
CA THR A 42 10.56 17.48 -23.48
C THR A 42 10.46 16.03 -23.91
N THR A 43 10.26 15.13 -22.94
CA THR A 43 10.07 13.71 -23.23
C THR A 43 8.62 13.36 -22.96
N GLU A 44 7.80 13.31 -24.01
CA GLU A 44 6.43 12.82 -23.91
C GLU A 44 6.43 11.29 -23.99
N GLY A 45 5.96 10.64 -22.93
CA GLY A 45 5.40 9.29 -23.02
C GLY A 45 6.39 8.15 -23.33
N ALA A 46 7.11 7.72 -22.30
CA ALA A 46 7.15 6.29 -21.94
C ALA A 46 7.33 6.22 -20.43
N VAL A 47 6.50 5.43 -19.74
CA VAL A 47 6.61 5.21 -18.30
C VAL A 47 7.94 4.52 -18.03
N VAL A 48 8.98 5.31 -17.81
CA VAL A 48 10.25 4.82 -17.30
C VAL A 48 10.01 4.59 -15.81
N SER A 49 9.73 3.34 -15.46
CA SER A 49 9.89 2.88 -14.08
C SER A 49 11.32 3.21 -13.69
N ARG A 50 11.49 4.30 -12.93
CA ARG A 50 12.76 4.73 -12.38
C ARG A 50 13.17 3.70 -11.34
N ILE A 51 13.85 2.66 -11.78
CA ILE A 51 14.80 1.96 -10.94
C ILE A 51 15.97 2.94 -10.85
N GLU A 52 16.14 3.59 -9.70
CA GLU A 52 17.41 4.22 -9.36
C GLU A 52 18.46 3.11 -9.29
N SER A 53 19.00 2.73 -10.45
CA SER A 53 20.27 2.04 -10.50
C SER A 53 21.32 3.13 -10.37
N ASP A 54 21.88 3.24 -9.17
CA ASP A 54 23.20 3.81 -8.99
C ASP A 54 24.14 3.09 -9.99
N VAL A 55 24.40 3.72 -11.13
CA VAL A 55 25.53 3.37 -11.99
C VAL A 55 26.77 3.80 -11.21
N VAL A 56 27.15 2.94 -10.27
CA VAL A 56 28.49 2.92 -9.71
C VAL A 56 29.41 2.70 -10.90
N VAL A 57 30.07 3.78 -11.31
CA VAL A 57 31.26 3.74 -12.15
C VAL A 57 32.10 2.57 -11.67
N ASN A 58 32.28 1.58 -12.56
CA ASN A 58 33.11 0.39 -12.36
C ASN A 58 34.55 0.84 -12.06
N LYS A 59 34.82 1.18 -10.79
CA LYS A 59 36.13 0.98 -10.22
C LYS A 59 36.38 -0.52 -10.32
N PRO A 60 37.55 -0.99 -10.77
CA PRO A 60 37.85 -2.41 -10.75
C PRO A 60 37.50 -2.93 -9.35
N VAL A 61 36.64 -3.95 -9.32
CA VAL A 61 36.31 -4.69 -8.11
C VAL A 61 37.65 -5.22 -7.60
N VAL A 62 38.28 -4.45 -6.72
CA VAL A 62 39.30 -4.96 -5.83
C VAL A 62 38.54 -6.00 -5.04
N THR A 63 38.72 -7.26 -5.41
CA THR A 63 38.36 -8.40 -4.60
C THR A 63 38.98 -8.13 -3.24
N GLN A 64 38.19 -7.55 -2.32
CA GLN A 64 38.56 -7.42 -0.94
C GLN A 64 38.58 -8.85 -0.43
N GLN A 65 39.75 -9.45 -0.58
CA GLN A 65 40.10 -10.74 -0.05
C GLN A 65 39.66 -10.73 1.41
N ALA A 66 38.66 -11.56 1.71
CA ALA A 66 38.00 -11.62 3.00
C ALA A 66 39.07 -11.65 4.09
N LYS A 67 39.21 -10.53 4.80
CA LYS A 67 40.06 -10.44 5.97
C LYS A 67 39.53 -11.52 6.93
N PRO A 68 40.34 -12.51 7.34
CA PRO A 68 39.89 -13.59 8.19
C PRO A 68 39.27 -12.97 9.45
N ALA A 69 38.02 -13.35 9.71
CA ALA A 69 37.27 -12.81 10.84
C ALA A 69 38.02 -13.10 12.15
N PRO A 70 38.11 -12.14 13.08
CA PRO A 70 38.63 -12.41 14.41
C PRO A 70 37.80 -13.49 15.09
N ASP A 71 38.47 -14.51 15.63
CA ASP A 71 37.90 -15.66 16.35
C ASP A 71 36.96 -15.21 17.49
N THR A 72 35.68 -15.04 17.16
CA THR A 72 34.55 -14.80 18.08
C THR A 72 33.41 -15.76 17.73
N SER A 73 33.75 -17.02 17.45
CA SER A 73 32.90 -18.01 16.79
C SER A 73 31.59 -18.33 17.53
N LEU A 74 31.60 -18.40 18.86
CA LEU A 74 30.38 -18.73 19.64
C LEU A 74 29.45 -17.53 19.84
N ALA A 75 30.01 -16.34 20.08
CA ALA A 75 29.21 -15.12 20.24
C ALA A 75 28.55 -14.71 18.91
N SER A 76 29.25 -14.92 17.79
CA SER A 76 28.71 -14.68 16.45
C SER A 76 27.65 -15.71 16.04
N GLU A 77 27.79 -16.99 16.40
CA GLU A 77 26.76 -18.01 16.12
C GLU A 77 25.41 -17.68 16.75
N GLN A 78 25.40 -17.43 18.06
CA GLN A 78 24.17 -17.14 18.79
C GLN A 78 23.50 -15.87 18.25
N GLN A 79 24.30 -14.87 17.91
CA GLN A 79 23.81 -13.65 17.29
C GLN A 79 23.12 -13.93 15.95
N TRP A 80 23.76 -14.64 15.03
CA TRP A 80 23.17 -14.99 13.73
C TRP A 80 21.88 -15.81 13.88
N ARG A 81 21.89 -16.85 14.71
CA ARG A 81 20.70 -17.66 14.97
C ARG A 81 19.55 -16.82 15.52
N SER A 82 19.83 -15.88 16.42
CA SER A 82 18.80 -14.99 16.97
C SER A 82 18.21 -14.05 15.92
N LEU A 83 19.04 -13.51 15.01
CA LEU A 83 18.60 -12.65 13.91
C LEU A 83 17.70 -13.40 12.93
N PHE A 84 18.11 -14.60 12.50
CA PHE A 84 17.29 -15.42 11.60
C PHE A 84 15.97 -15.83 12.26
N ARG A 85 16.00 -16.33 13.51
CA ARG A 85 14.76 -16.68 14.23
C ARG A 85 13.81 -15.49 14.37
N ALA A 86 14.33 -14.30 14.65
CA ALA A 86 13.52 -13.09 14.75
C ALA A 86 12.89 -12.72 13.40
N ALA A 87 13.66 -12.77 12.30
CA ALA A 87 13.18 -12.49 10.96
C ALA A 87 12.08 -13.50 10.52
N TYR A 88 12.31 -14.80 10.71
CA TYR A 88 11.31 -15.83 10.37
C TYR A 88 10.05 -15.71 11.21
N ARG A 89 10.16 -15.47 12.52
CA ARG A 89 8.99 -15.21 13.38
C ARG A 89 8.17 -14.05 12.85
N ARG A 90 8.82 -12.93 12.52
CA ARG A 90 8.14 -11.77 11.96
C ARG A 90 7.39 -12.07 10.66
N VAL A 91 7.99 -12.86 9.76
CA VAL A 91 7.31 -13.29 8.51
C VAL A 91 6.11 -14.18 8.83
N SER A 92 6.27 -15.17 9.71
CA SER A 92 5.21 -16.09 10.12
C SER A 92 4.04 -15.36 10.80
N ASP A 93 4.32 -14.44 11.73
CA ASP A 93 3.32 -13.67 12.46
C ASP A 93 2.49 -12.80 11.49
N LEU A 94 3.15 -12.14 10.54
CA LEU A 94 2.49 -11.33 9.50
C LEU A 94 1.64 -12.19 8.55
N GLU A 95 2.09 -13.38 8.19
CA GLU A 95 1.31 -14.32 7.36
C GLU A 95 0.05 -14.81 8.10
N GLU A 96 0.17 -15.13 9.39
CA GLU A 96 -0.98 -15.49 10.24
C GLU A 96 -1.97 -14.33 10.36
N ASP A 97 -1.50 -13.10 10.59
CA ASP A 97 -2.34 -11.92 10.71
C ASP A 97 -3.06 -11.58 9.40
N ILE A 98 -2.38 -11.72 8.26
CA ILE A 98 -3.00 -11.57 6.95
C ILE A 98 -4.11 -12.61 6.76
N GLU A 99 -3.88 -13.87 7.15
CA GLU A 99 -4.90 -14.92 7.00
C GLU A 99 -6.09 -14.70 7.94
N ARG A 100 -5.83 -14.27 9.18
CA ARG A 100 -6.85 -13.90 10.16
C ARG A 100 -7.74 -12.75 9.64
N ASP A 101 -7.12 -11.68 9.14
CA ASP A 101 -7.82 -10.51 8.60
C ASP A 101 -8.54 -10.84 7.29
N ARG A 102 -7.95 -11.68 6.44
CA ARG A 102 -8.59 -12.18 5.22
C ARG A 102 -9.86 -12.96 5.55
N LYS A 103 -9.82 -13.86 6.54
CA LYS A 103 -11.00 -14.58 7.02
C LYS A 103 -12.07 -13.62 7.56
N GLN A 104 -11.69 -12.60 8.34
CA GLN A 104 -12.66 -11.58 8.80
C GLN A 104 -13.34 -10.83 7.65
N VAL A 105 -12.63 -10.61 6.54
CA VAL A 105 -13.17 -9.96 5.33
C VAL A 105 -14.00 -10.92 4.46
N GLU A 106 -13.62 -12.20 4.37
CA GLU A 106 -14.27 -13.21 3.53
C GLU A 106 -15.49 -13.85 4.21
N GLU A 107 -15.46 -14.02 5.54
CA GLU A 107 -16.56 -14.59 6.35
C GLU A 107 -17.75 -13.62 6.46
N VAL A 108 -17.91 -12.70 5.51
CA VAL A 108 -19.03 -11.75 5.32
C VAL A 108 -20.30 -12.46 4.79
N ASN A 109 -20.56 -13.64 5.33
CA ASN A 109 -21.92 -14.05 5.76
C ASN A 109 -22.15 -13.77 7.27
N GLY A 110 -21.14 -13.30 8.01
CA GLY A 110 -21.10 -13.20 9.47
C GLY A 110 -20.90 -11.77 10.03
N MET A 111 -20.28 -10.85 9.29
CA MET A 111 -20.46 -9.42 9.54
C MET A 111 -21.45 -8.91 8.51
N PRO A 112 -22.66 -8.48 8.92
CA PRO A 112 -23.62 -8.08 7.92
C PRO A 112 -23.04 -6.85 7.21
N ILE A 113 -23.02 -6.91 5.87
CA ILE A 113 -23.10 -5.71 5.04
C ILE A 113 -24.47 -5.10 5.34
N ARG A 114 -24.69 -4.65 6.58
CA ARG A 114 -25.69 -3.63 6.84
C ARG A 114 -25.04 -2.41 6.29
N ALA A 115 -25.19 -2.27 4.98
CA ALA A 115 -25.27 -0.98 4.37
C ALA A 115 -26.24 -0.16 5.23
N GLY A 116 -25.66 0.61 6.14
CA GLY A 116 -26.38 1.59 6.91
C GLY A 116 -26.55 2.77 5.97
N PHE A 117 -27.79 3.16 5.73
CA PHE A 117 -28.05 4.46 5.14
C PHE A 117 -27.94 5.48 6.25
N THR A 118 -26.88 6.28 6.22
CA THR A 118 -26.78 7.45 7.10
C THR A 118 -27.35 8.63 6.32
N CYS A 119 -28.48 9.16 6.77
CA CYS A 119 -29.07 10.36 6.20
C CYS A 119 -28.68 11.58 7.06
N ALA A 120 -28.44 12.72 6.42
CA ALA A 120 -28.13 13.96 7.11
C ALA A 120 -29.19 14.30 8.17
N GLN A 121 -28.72 14.70 9.36
CA GLN A 121 -29.55 15.11 10.49
C GLN A 121 -30.51 16.23 10.07
N GLY A 122 -31.81 16.03 10.25
CA GLY A 122 -32.83 17.07 10.03
C GLY A 122 -33.84 16.80 8.92
N TRP A 123 -33.66 15.76 8.09
CA TRP A 123 -34.63 15.48 7.02
C TRP A 123 -35.91 14.76 7.51
N TRP A 124 -35.82 14.08 8.65
CA TRP A 124 -36.97 13.41 9.28
C TRP A 124 -37.40 14.16 10.54
N GLY A 125 -37.76 15.44 10.40
CA GLY A 125 -38.77 16.14 11.22
C GLY A 125 -38.74 16.09 12.76
N SER A 126 -37.75 15.53 13.44
CA SER A 126 -37.68 15.54 14.91
C SER A 126 -36.29 15.97 15.36
N ALA A 127 -36.23 17.20 15.87
CA ALA A 127 -35.11 17.71 16.63
C ALA A 127 -34.96 16.84 17.87
N GLY A 128 -33.94 15.96 17.92
CA GLY A 128 -33.59 15.37 19.19
C GLY A 128 -32.70 14.14 19.22
N TYR A 129 -32.63 13.28 18.19
CA TYR A 129 -31.77 12.09 18.26
C TYR A 129 -31.31 11.66 16.86
N GLY A 130 -30.00 11.48 16.67
CA GLY A 130 -29.46 10.84 15.47
C GLY A 130 -29.90 9.38 15.42
N SER A 131 -30.99 9.10 14.72
CA SER A 131 -31.51 7.74 14.57
C SER A 131 -30.71 7.00 13.49
N THR A 132 -29.76 6.18 13.91
CA THR A 132 -29.17 5.15 13.04
C THR A 132 -30.25 4.10 12.76
N LEU A 133 -30.87 4.16 11.58
CA LEU A 133 -31.87 3.18 11.16
C LEU A 133 -31.16 1.88 10.79
N MET A 134 -31.09 0.95 11.74
CA MET A 134 -30.54 -0.38 11.49
C MET A 134 -31.62 -1.25 10.85
N VAL A 135 -31.48 -1.55 9.55
CA VAL A 135 -32.29 -2.57 8.88
C VAL A 135 -31.80 -3.94 9.36
N ASN A 136 -32.32 -4.35 10.51
CA ASN A 136 -32.21 -5.72 10.99
C ASN A 136 -33.27 -6.53 10.23
N GLY A 137 -32.93 -7.70 9.69
CA GLY A 137 -33.73 -8.50 8.75
C GLY A 137 -35.12 -9.00 9.22
N GLY A 138 -35.79 -8.31 10.12
CA GLY A 138 -37.24 -8.40 10.30
C GLY A 138 -37.92 -7.62 9.19
N GLY A 139 -38.80 -8.31 8.44
CA GLY A 139 -39.49 -7.77 7.29
C GLY A 139 -39.96 -6.34 7.49
N LEU A 140 -39.51 -5.45 6.61
CA LEU A 140 -40.14 -4.17 6.40
C LEU A 140 -41.59 -4.47 6.00
N SER A 141 -42.50 -4.38 6.95
CA SER A 141 -43.93 -4.27 6.67
C SER A 141 -44.12 -2.91 6.00
N ALA A 142 -43.86 -2.89 4.69
CA ALA A 142 -44.20 -1.81 3.82
C ALA A 142 -45.72 -1.69 3.87
N SER A 143 -46.22 -0.65 4.53
CA SER A 143 -47.59 -0.21 4.31
C SER A 143 -47.71 0.08 2.81
N THR A 144 -48.44 -0.79 2.12
CA THR A 144 -48.74 -0.75 0.69
C THR A 144 -49.56 0.50 0.37
N GLY A 145 -48.87 1.62 0.19
CA GLY A 145 -49.39 2.83 -0.42
C GLY A 145 -48.63 3.09 -1.73
N PRO A 146 -49.28 3.00 -2.92
CA PRO A 146 -48.63 3.25 -4.18
C PRO A 146 -48.61 4.76 -4.45
N THR A 147 -47.73 5.48 -3.76
CA THR A 147 -47.41 6.85 -4.12
C THR A 147 -45.90 7.04 -4.04
N ILE A 148 -45.21 6.65 -5.13
CA ILE A 148 -43.86 7.14 -5.40
C ILE A 148 -44.03 8.58 -5.86
N THR A 149 -44.17 9.49 -4.90
CA THR A 149 -43.98 10.91 -5.13
C THR A 149 -42.48 11.09 -5.38
N THR A 150 -42.09 11.31 -6.63
CA THR A 150 -40.76 11.78 -6.99
C THR A 150 -40.55 13.15 -6.38
N LEU A 151 -40.07 13.19 -5.13
CA LEU A 151 -39.64 14.42 -4.47
C LEU A 151 -38.31 14.86 -5.11
N PRO A 152 -38.22 16.05 -5.73
CA PRO A 152 -37.02 16.55 -6.39
C PRO A 152 -35.90 17.00 -5.44
N THR A 153 -35.91 16.53 -4.19
CA THR A 153 -34.89 16.82 -3.18
C THR A 153 -34.48 15.51 -2.55
N VAL A 154 -33.70 14.71 -3.28
CA VAL A 154 -33.10 13.47 -2.77
C VAL A 154 -32.32 13.84 -1.52
N ALA A 155 -32.74 13.38 -0.33
CA ALA A 155 -31.87 13.53 0.83
C ALA A 155 -30.51 12.91 0.52
N PRO A 156 -29.42 13.59 0.89
CA PRO A 156 -28.09 13.02 0.80
C PRO A 156 -27.95 11.92 1.86
N CYS A 157 -28.61 10.78 1.64
CA CYS A 157 -28.30 9.55 2.32
C CYS A 157 -27.14 8.92 1.57
N TYR A 158 -26.01 8.75 2.24
CA TYR A 158 -24.87 8.05 1.68
C TYR A 158 -24.82 6.63 2.23
N TYR A 159 -24.35 5.72 1.38
CA TYR A 159 -23.98 4.38 1.80
C TYR A 159 -22.77 4.49 2.73
N SER A 160 -22.94 4.19 4.00
CA SER A 160 -21.81 3.97 4.90
C SER A 160 -21.51 2.48 4.93
N LEU A 161 -20.29 2.10 4.53
CA LEU A 161 -19.76 0.78 4.84
C LEU A 161 -19.62 0.66 6.36
N ASN A 162 -19.62 -0.58 6.87
CA ASN A 162 -19.31 -0.82 8.28
C ASN A 162 -17.89 -0.30 8.56
N PRO A 163 -17.69 0.63 9.50
CA PRO A 163 -16.36 1.17 9.79
C PRO A 163 -15.35 0.10 10.20
N GLU A 164 -15.81 -1.03 10.78
CA GLU A 164 -14.92 -2.17 11.08
C GLU A 164 -14.39 -2.84 9.83
N TYR A 165 -15.19 -2.92 8.76
CA TYR A 165 -14.73 -3.47 7.48
C TYR A 165 -13.61 -2.63 6.89
N GLU A 166 -13.75 -1.31 6.91
CA GLU A 166 -12.72 -0.40 6.41
C GLU A 166 -11.43 -0.51 7.25
N ARG A 167 -11.53 -0.57 8.57
CA ARG A 167 -10.38 -0.78 9.47
C ARG A 167 -9.65 -2.09 9.19
N VAL A 168 -10.37 -3.21 9.05
CA VAL A 168 -9.76 -4.52 8.75
C VAL A 168 -9.12 -4.51 7.37
N ARG A 169 -9.76 -3.88 6.37
CA ARG A 169 -9.22 -3.76 5.02
C ARG A 169 -7.93 -2.92 4.99
N GLU A 170 -7.90 -1.81 5.73
CA GLU A 170 -6.69 -0.98 5.88
C GLU A 170 -5.57 -1.75 6.59
N ARG A 171 -5.88 -2.46 7.68
CA ARG A 171 -4.93 -3.31 8.39
C ARG A 171 -4.35 -4.40 7.49
N LEU A 172 -5.19 -5.11 6.73
CA LEU A 172 -4.76 -6.11 5.75
C LEU A 172 -3.82 -5.52 4.69
N ALA A 173 -4.11 -4.32 4.19
CA ALA A 173 -3.25 -3.62 3.24
C ALA A 173 -1.91 -3.17 3.88
N SER A 174 -1.92 -2.79 5.16
CA SER A 174 -0.69 -2.49 5.91
C SER A 174 0.16 -3.75 6.11
N ASN A 175 -0.42 -4.83 6.64
CA ASN A 175 0.27 -6.09 6.92
C ASN A 175 0.89 -6.69 5.66
N ARG A 176 0.22 -6.60 4.50
CA ARG A 176 0.80 -7.04 3.21
C ARG A 176 2.05 -6.25 2.82
N ARG A 177 2.06 -4.93 3.03
CA ARG A 177 3.26 -4.10 2.76
C ARG A 177 4.38 -4.43 3.74
N GLU A 178 4.04 -4.68 5.00
CA GLU A 178 5.02 -5.08 6.01
C GLU A 178 5.60 -6.46 5.75
N LEU A 179 4.80 -7.41 5.27
CA LEU A 179 5.27 -8.75 4.89
C LEU A 179 6.31 -8.66 3.76
N LEU A 180 6.06 -7.82 2.75
CA LEU A 180 7.03 -7.61 1.67
C LEU A 180 8.35 -7.04 2.18
N ARG A 181 8.29 -6.08 3.11
CA ARG A 181 9.50 -5.52 3.76
C ARG A 181 10.23 -6.56 4.61
N ALA A 182 9.50 -7.33 5.41
CA ALA A 182 10.08 -8.38 6.26
C ALA A 182 10.76 -9.48 5.42
N LYS A 183 10.19 -9.83 4.26
CA LYS A 183 10.82 -10.76 3.31
C LYS A 183 12.09 -10.16 2.69
N ALA A 184 12.07 -8.89 2.29
CA ALA A 184 13.27 -8.20 1.81
C ALA A 184 14.37 -8.10 2.88
N ASP A 185 14.00 -7.87 4.15
CA ASP A 185 14.93 -7.85 5.29
C ASP A 185 15.56 -9.24 5.51
N LEU A 186 14.78 -10.32 5.33
CA LEU A 186 15.28 -11.69 5.40
C LEU A 186 16.26 -11.98 4.26
N ASP A 187 15.93 -11.60 3.02
CA ASP A 187 16.82 -11.78 1.86
C ASP A 187 18.14 -11.02 2.03
N GLU A 188 18.08 -9.80 2.56
CA GLU A 188 19.27 -9.01 2.88
C GLU A 188 20.11 -9.67 4.00
N LEU A 189 19.45 -10.25 5.01
CA LEU A 189 20.13 -11.00 6.07
C LEU A 189 20.83 -12.24 5.51
N GLU A 190 20.20 -12.97 4.58
CA GLU A 190 20.81 -14.10 3.88
C GLU A 190 22.02 -13.66 3.04
N ARG A 191 21.91 -12.53 2.34
CA ARG A 191 23.01 -11.95 1.56
C ARG A 191 24.20 -11.62 2.46
N ARG A 192 23.96 -10.96 3.59
CA ARG A 192 25.02 -10.65 4.59
C ARG A 192 25.63 -11.91 5.20
N ALA A 193 24.80 -12.90 5.52
CA ALA A 193 25.26 -14.19 6.05
C ALA A 193 26.15 -14.93 5.03
N SER A 194 25.84 -14.83 3.72
CA SER A 194 26.67 -15.42 2.66
C SER A 194 28.06 -14.77 2.58
N PHE A 195 28.15 -13.43 2.68
CA PHE A 195 29.43 -12.72 2.68
C PHE A 195 30.28 -13.03 3.91
N ALA A 196 29.63 -13.28 5.05
CA ALA A 196 30.29 -13.68 6.28
C ALA A 196 30.58 -15.19 6.36
N ALA A 197 30.35 -15.96 5.28
CA ALA A 197 30.51 -17.41 5.23
C ALA A 197 29.77 -18.16 6.36
N VAL A 198 28.62 -17.63 6.79
CA VAL A 198 27.81 -18.23 7.86
C VAL A 198 27.28 -19.59 7.40
N PRO A 199 27.49 -20.68 8.15
CA PRO A 199 26.98 -22.00 7.77
C PRO A 199 25.45 -22.04 7.60
N ARG A 200 24.94 -22.93 6.75
CA ARG A 200 23.51 -22.99 6.45
C ARG A 200 22.68 -23.46 7.65
N GLU A 201 23.25 -24.31 8.49
CA GLU A 201 22.65 -24.82 9.72
C GLU A 201 22.35 -23.72 10.77
N TRP A 202 22.93 -22.53 10.64
CA TRP A 202 22.62 -21.39 11.52
C TRP A 202 21.49 -20.51 10.99
N ARG A 203 21.07 -20.72 9.74
CA ARG A 203 20.04 -19.94 9.03
C ARG A 203 18.65 -20.58 9.11
N HIS A 204 18.51 -21.70 9.83
CA HIS A 204 17.26 -22.44 10.04
C HIS A 204 16.76 -22.30 11.47
#